data_AF-A0A381IDV7-F1
#
_entry.id   AF-A0A381IDV7-F1
#
_cell.length_a   1.000
_cell.length_b   1.000
_cell.length_c   1.000
_cell.angle_alpha   90.00
_cell.angle_beta   90.00
_cell.angle_gamma   90.00
#
_symmetry.space_group_name_H-M   'P 1'
#
loop_
_entity.id
_entity.type
_entity.pdbx_description
1 polymer ?
#
loop_
_entity_poly.entity_id
_entity_poly.type
_entity_poly.pdbx_seq_one_letter_code
_entity_poly.pdbx_strand_id
1 'polypeptide(L)' 'MVDSIIFDLDGTLWDSTEEVCKVWQDVLSEHKEIELSVTKDLFRSLMGFLLRK' A
#
# COMPACT_ATOMS: atom_id res chain seq x y z
N MET A 1 10.82 -15.72 -28.50
CA MET A 1 11.31 -16.05 -27.14
C MET A 1 11.23 -14.76 -26.35
N VAL A 2 10.77 -14.80 -25.09
CA VAL A 2 10.75 -13.61 -24.23
C VAL A 2 12.05 -13.62 -23.43
N ASP A 3 12.89 -12.60 -23.60
CA ASP A 3 14.24 -12.59 -23.02
C ASP A 3 14.30 -11.97 -21.61
N SER A 4 13.24 -11.32 -21.14
CA SER A 4 13.16 -10.71 -19.81
C SER A 4 11.72 -10.41 -19.38
N ILE A 5 11.47 -10.40 -18.07
CA ILE A 5 10.20 -10.02 -17.45
C ILE A 5 10.49 -9.03 -16.31
N ILE A 6 9.67 -7.99 -16.18
CA ILE A 6 9.70 -7.05 -15.05
C ILE A 6 8.55 -7.41 -14.11
N PHE A 7 8.85 -7.50 -12.82
CA PHE A 7 7.86 -7.72 -11.77
C PHE A 7 7.79 -6.49 -10.87
N ASP A 8 6.56 -6.17 -10.49
CA ASP A 8 6.31 -5.25 -9.38
C ASP A 8 6.70 -5.93 -8.04
N LEU A 9 6.96 -5.14 -7.01
CA LEU A 9 7.40 -5.65 -5.70
C LEU A 9 6.20 -5.84 -4.77
N ASP A 10 5.52 -4.74 -4.43
CA ASP A 10 4.45 -4.70 -3.44
C ASP A 10 3.16 -5.30 -4.01
N GLY A 11 2.61 -6.31 -3.32
CA GLY A 11 1.41 -7.01 -3.78
C GLY A 11 1.65 -7.96 -4.96
N THR A 12 2.88 -8.06 -5.47
CA THR A 12 3.26 -9.03 -6.52
C THR A 12 4.29 -10.05 -6.01
N LEU A 13 5.47 -9.59 -5.59
CA LEU A 13 6.52 -10.47 -5.01
C LEU A 13 6.44 -10.53 -3.49
N TRP A 14 5.88 -9.51 -2.84
CA TRP A 14 5.81 -9.41 -1.40
C TRP A 14 4.47 -8.82 -0.93
N ASP A 15 3.80 -9.49 0.02
CA ASP A 15 2.69 -8.89 0.77
C ASP A 15 3.24 -7.97 1.87
N SER A 16 3.44 -6.70 1.53
CA SER A 16 3.90 -5.63 2.43
C SER A 16 2.75 -4.95 3.20
N THR A 17 1.49 -5.41 3.01
CA THR A 17 0.27 -4.75 3.54
C THR A 17 0.36 -4.46 5.04
N GLU A 18 0.87 -5.41 5.82
CA GLU A 18 0.91 -5.27 7.28
C GLU A 18 1.88 -4.20 7.74
N GLU A 19 3.10 -4.19 7.22
CA GLU A 19 4.13 -3.25 7.63
C GLU A 19 3.80 -1.84 7.16
N VAL A 20 3.28 -1.70 5.93
CA VAL A 20 2.79 -0.41 5.43
C VAL A 20 1.64 0.12 6.29
N CYS A 21 0.70 -0.74 6.69
CA CYS A 21 -0.43 -0.36 7.56
C CYS A 21 0.04 0.15 8.93
N LYS A 22 1.05 -0.49 9.55
CA LYS A 22 1.62 -0.05 10.84
C LYS A 22 2.23 1.34 10.73
N VAL A 23 3.10 1.54 9.74
CA VAL A 23 3.78 2.82 9.53
C VAL A 23 2.77 3.94 9.28
N TRP A 24 1.73 3.69 8.50
CA TRP A 24 0.69 4.70 8.26
C TRP A 24 -0.18 5.00 9.47
N GLN A 25 -0.42 4.03 10.36
CA GLN A 25 -1.08 4.30 11.64
C GLN A 25 -0.23 5.22 12.52
N ASP A 26 1.08 4.99 12.58
CA ASP A 26 2.00 5.84 13.34
C ASP A 26 1.98 7.27 12.80
N VAL A 27 2.11 7.45 11.48
CA VAL A 27 2.05 8.77 10.84
C VAL A 27 0.70 9.47 11.12
N LEU A 28 -0.43 8.79 10.94
CA LEU A 28 -1.74 9.39 11.18
C LEU A 28 -1.98 9.76 12.64
N SER A 29 -1.32 9.08 13.59
CA SER A 29 -1.40 9.44 15.01
C SER A 29 -0.81 10.84 15.29
N GLU A 30 0.13 11.29 14.46
CA GLU A 30 0.74 12.61 14.52
C GLU A 30 -0.09 13.70 13.81
N HIS A 31 -0.98 13.28 12.90
CA HIS A 31 -1.82 14.14 12.06
C HIS A 31 -3.31 14.05 12.44
N LYS A 32 -3.66 14.59 13.61
CA LYS A 32 -5.02 14.52 14.19
C LYS A 32 -6.10 15.23 13.37
N GLU A 33 -5.72 16.09 12.45
CA GLU A 33 -6.60 16.75 11.49
C GLU A 33 -7.14 15.79 10.41
N ILE A 34 -6.55 14.60 10.29
CA ILE A 34 -6.96 13.57 9.33
C ILE A 34 -7.81 12.52 10.03
N GLU A 35 -9.12 12.54 9.78
CA GLU A 35 -10.04 11.49 10.27
C GLU A 35 -10.02 10.28 9.33
N LEU A 36 -8.91 9.52 9.34
CA LEU A 36 -8.78 8.27 8.59
C LEU A 36 -8.32 7.13 9.51
N SER A 37 -9.10 6.05 9.53
CA SER A 37 -8.70 4.80 10.19
C SER A 37 -8.09 3.85 9.16
N VAL A 38 -6.79 3.62 9.31
CA VAL A 38 -6.02 2.75 8.43
C VAL A 38 -6.20 1.29 8.83
N THR A 39 -6.80 0.50 7.94
CA THR A 39 -6.96 -0.96 8.09
C THR A 39 -6.27 -1.69 6.95
N LYS A 40 -5.94 -2.97 7.17
CA LYS A 40 -5.36 -3.84 6.12
C LYS A 40 -6.27 -3.94 4.89
N ASP A 41 -7.59 -4.02 5.10
CA ASP A 41 -8.56 -4.11 4.01
C ASP A 41 -8.64 -2.82 3.19
N LEU A 42 -8.58 -1.66 3.87
CA LEU A 42 -8.48 -0.37 3.19
C LEU A 42 -7.21 -0.31 2.35
N PHE A 43 -6.03 -0.65 2.90
CA PHE A 43 -4.78 -0.62 2.13
C PHE A 43 -4.80 -1.57 0.95
N ARG A 44 -5.28 -2.81 1.12
CA ARG A 44 -5.43 -3.76 0.01
C ARG A 44 -6.36 -3.24 -1.07
N SER A 45 -7.42 -2.54 -0.69
CA SER A 45 -8.32 -1.93 -1.67
C SER A 45 -7.68 -0.78 -2.45
N LEU A 46 -6.65 -0.11 -1.90
CA LEU A 46 -6.00 1.05 -2.50
C LEU A 46 -4.76 0.69 -3.34
N MET A 47 -4.09 -0.41 -3.00
CA MET A 47 -2.88 -0.86 -3.67
C MET A 47 -3.17 -1.37 -5.10
N GLY A 48 -2.22 -1.17 -6.01
CA GLY A 48 -2.34 -1.64 -7.39
C GLY A 48 -3.25 -0.80 -8.31
N PHE A 49 -3.84 0.30 -7.81
CA PHE A 49 -4.53 1.24 -8.70
C PHE A 49 -3.54 2.01 -9.56
N LEU A 50 -3.82 2.06 -10.87
CA LEU A 50 -3.13 2.97 -11.76
C LEU A 50 -3.47 4.41 -11.36
N LEU A 51 -2.45 5.24 -11.13
CA LEU A 51 -2.65 6.69 -10.95
C LEU A 51 -3.37 7.23 -12.19
N ARG A 52 -4.65 7.57 -12.04
CA ARG A 52 -5.44 8.21 -13.09
C ARG A 52 -5.14 9.71 -13.06
N LYS A 53 -4.87 10.25 -14.24
CA LYS A 53 -4.50 11.65 -14.47
C LYS A 53 -5.71 12.59 -14.37
#